data_AF-A0AA37IM48-F1
#
_entry.id   AF-A0AA37IM48-F1
#
_cell.length_a   1.000
_cell.length_b   1.000
_cell.length_c   1.000
_cell.angle_alpha   90.00
_cell.angle_beta   90.00
_cell.angle_gamma   90.00
#
_symmetry.space_group_name_H-M   'P 1'
#
loop_
_entity.id
_entity.type
_entity.pdbx_description
1 polymer ?
#
loop_
_entity_poly.entity_id
_entity_poly.type
_entity_poly.pdbx_seq_one_letter_code
_entity_poly.pdbx_strand_id
1 'polypeptide(L)'
;MEGDDLCLMDIKEGVKPAAPRYDDVAMPRDNALRVLEGARNLSPYLGERMRAARLLDRGVVVRELLPQDMKLEIEALDKDDAMHVAHYLAAVVGKAHARQMDDATERAWRAELGRNRSKTIDAPLWLWNSIVQLVSNHEAGHLEHCRRYATGT
;
A
#
# COMPACT_ATOMS: atom_id res chain seq x y z
N MET A 1 -21.52 19.38 24.71
CA MET A 1 -20.32 18.90 24.02
C MET A 1 -20.73 18.78 22.57
N GLU A 2 -20.37 19.78 21.76
CA GLU A 2 -20.71 19.88 20.35
C GLU A 2 -20.11 18.68 19.61
N GLY A 3 -20.97 17.88 18.98
CA GLY A 3 -20.63 16.60 18.36
C GLY A 3 -21.08 16.59 16.91
N ASP A 4 -20.57 17.55 16.13
CA ASP A 4 -20.96 17.74 14.72
C ASP A 4 -19.87 17.29 13.71
N ASP A 5 -18.72 16.80 14.17
CA ASP A 5 -17.72 16.18 13.28
C ASP A 5 -18.02 14.69 13.12
N LEU A 6 -18.94 14.38 12.20
CA LEU A 6 -19.09 13.03 11.67
C LEU A 6 -17.82 12.67 10.89
N CYS A 7 -17.14 11.59 11.29
CA CYS A 7 -16.01 11.04 10.56
C CYS A 7 -16.37 9.70 9.93
N LEU A 8 -15.79 9.41 8.76
CA LEU A 8 -15.96 8.13 8.10
C LEU A 8 -14.93 7.13 8.65
N MET A 9 -15.40 6.00 9.17
CA MET A 9 -14.53 4.96 9.72
C MET A 9 -14.43 3.77 8.76
N ASP A 10 -13.21 3.37 8.44
CA ASP A 10 -12.91 2.19 7.64
C ASP A 10 -12.48 1.05 8.57
N ILE A 11 -13.17 -0.10 8.44
CA ILE A 11 -12.86 -1.33 9.19
C ILE A 11 -12.55 -2.42 8.18
N LYS A 12 -11.37 -3.03 8.29
CA LYS A 12 -10.94 -4.13 7.42
C LYS A 12 -10.44 -5.32 8.21
N GLU A 13 -10.84 -6.53 7.83
CA GLU A 13 -10.30 -7.76 8.43
C GLU A 13 -8.81 -7.93 8.08
N GLY A 14 -8.01 -8.23 9.11
CA GLY A 14 -6.64 -8.68 8.96
C GLY A 14 -6.60 -10.12 8.46
N VAL A 15 -6.64 -10.30 7.15
CA VAL A 15 -6.57 -11.63 6.52
C VAL A 15 -5.14 -12.18 6.47
N LYS A 16 -4.99 -13.44 6.06
CA LYS A 16 -3.68 -14.07 5.88
C LYS A 16 -2.84 -13.20 4.93
N PRO A 17 -1.61 -12.84 5.32
CA PRO A 17 -0.71 -12.05 4.49
C PRO A 17 -0.33 -12.81 3.21
N ALA A 18 -0.26 -12.10 2.10
CA ALA A 18 0.21 -12.64 0.83
C ALA A 18 1.75 -12.82 0.82
N ALA A 19 2.48 -11.93 1.49
CA ALA A 19 3.94 -11.96 1.54
C ALA A 19 4.45 -12.84 2.70
N PRO A 20 5.49 -13.66 2.48
CA PRO A 20 6.18 -14.36 3.55
C PRO A 20 6.88 -13.36 4.49
N ARG A 21 7.28 -13.84 5.67
CA ARG A 21 8.20 -13.12 6.55
C ARG A 21 9.61 -13.66 6.33
N TYR A 22 10.63 -12.84 6.55
CA TYR A 22 12.00 -13.31 6.67
C TYR A 22 12.16 -14.17 7.93
N ASP A 23 13.05 -15.16 7.86
CA ASP A 23 13.19 -16.18 8.91
C ASP A 23 13.64 -15.57 10.25
N ASP A 24 14.53 -14.58 10.17
CA ASP A 24 15.15 -13.84 11.27
C ASP A 24 14.30 -12.67 11.79
N VAL A 25 13.13 -12.42 11.19
CA VAL A 25 12.23 -11.33 11.60
C VAL A 25 11.05 -11.86 12.40
N ALA A 26 10.92 -11.37 13.63
CA ALA A 26 9.74 -11.57 14.45
C ALA A 26 8.58 -10.73 13.92
N MET A 27 7.50 -11.40 13.50
CA MET A 27 6.26 -10.73 13.06
C MET A 27 5.14 -10.96 14.07
N PRO A 28 4.23 -9.99 14.28
CA PRO A 28 3.03 -10.21 15.07
C PRO A 28 2.25 -11.43 14.57
N ARG A 29 1.70 -12.23 15.50
CA ARG A 29 0.85 -13.38 15.14
C ARG A 29 -0.52 -12.95 14.63
N ASP A 30 -1.03 -11.84 15.17
CA ASP A 30 -2.29 -11.24 14.73
C ASP A 30 -2.06 -10.47 13.42
N ASN A 31 -2.84 -10.81 12.38
CA ASN A 31 -2.70 -10.21 11.06
C ASN A 31 -3.09 -8.72 11.03
N ALA A 32 -4.02 -8.26 11.86
CA ALA A 32 -4.35 -6.84 11.95
C ALA A 32 -3.18 -6.05 12.57
N LEU A 33 -2.50 -6.63 13.57
CA LEU A 33 -1.24 -6.05 14.08
C LEU A 33 -0.14 -6.03 13.01
N ARG A 34 -0.04 -7.06 12.16
CA ARG A 34 0.91 -7.05 11.04
C ARG A 34 0.61 -5.94 10.03
N VAL A 35 -0.67 -5.71 9.72
CA VAL A 35 -1.08 -4.61 8.82
C VAL A 35 -0.73 -3.26 9.44
N LEU A 36 -1.00 -3.08 10.74
CA LEU A 36 -0.64 -1.86 11.46
C LEU A 36 0.88 -1.61 11.47
N GLU A 37 1.67 -2.66 11.71
CA GLU A 37 3.13 -2.58 11.70
C GLU A 37 3.66 -2.21 10.30
N GLY A 38 3.13 -2.86 9.26
CA GLY A 38 3.46 -2.52 7.87
C GLY A 38 3.10 -1.08 7.52
N ALA A 39 1.93 -0.60 7.95
CA ALA A 39 1.50 0.78 7.71
C ALA A 39 2.42 1.80 8.40
N ARG A 40 2.84 1.56 9.64
CA ARG A 40 3.76 2.45 10.37
C ARG A 40 5.14 2.53 9.70
N ASN A 41 5.66 1.41 9.24
CA ASN A 41 6.96 1.37 8.57
C ASN A 41 6.89 2.00 7.16
N LEU A 42 5.78 1.80 6.43
CA LEU A 42 5.56 2.38 5.10
C LEU A 42 5.30 3.89 5.17
N SER A 43 4.27 4.30 5.92
CA SER A 43 3.83 5.69 6.05
C SER A 43 3.38 5.96 7.49
N PRO A 44 4.25 6.54 8.33
CA PRO A 44 3.91 6.84 9.72
C PRO A 44 2.61 7.65 9.86
N TYR A 45 2.41 8.63 8.98
CA TYR A 45 1.19 9.45 8.95
C TYR A 45 -0.10 8.63 8.76
N LEU A 46 -0.03 7.52 8.04
CA LEU A 46 -1.14 6.57 7.92
C LEU A 46 -1.19 5.64 9.14
N GLY A 47 -0.07 5.02 9.49
CA GLY A 47 0.00 4.00 10.54
C GLY A 47 -0.33 4.53 11.94
N GLU A 48 -0.06 5.79 12.23
CA GLU A 48 -0.37 6.43 13.51
C GLU A 48 -1.88 6.65 13.72
N ARG A 49 -2.65 6.73 12.63
CA ARG A 49 -4.12 6.85 12.64
C ARG A 49 -4.83 5.49 12.63
N MET A 50 -4.11 4.40 12.39
CA MET A 50 -4.67 3.05 12.38
C MET A 50 -4.64 2.42 13.78
N ARG A 51 -5.62 1.57 14.07
CA ARG A 51 -5.69 0.75 15.28
C ARG A 51 -6.00 -0.69 14.91
N ALA A 52 -5.32 -1.64 15.54
CA ALA A 52 -5.71 -3.04 15.49
C ALA A 52 -6.70 -3.33 16.62
N ALA A 53 -7.77 -4.04 16.32
CA ALA A 53 -8.81 -4.43 17.26
C ALA A 53 -9.31 -5.84 16.96
N ARG A 54 -10.22 -6.35 17.81
CA ARG A 54 -10.96 -7.59 17.52
C ARG A 54 -12.45 -7.30 17.42
N LEU A 55 -13.08 -7.90 16.42
CA LEU A 55 -14.51 -7.83 16.18
C LEU A 55 -15.01 -9.23 15.80
N LEU A 56 -15.96 -9.79 16.55
CA LEU A 56 -16.50 -11.16 16.32
C LEU A 56 -15.39 -12.20 16.12
N ASP A 57 -14.39 -12.18 17.02
CA ASP A 57 -13.18 -13.00 16.99
C ASP A 57 -12.27 -12.83 15.76
N ARG A 58 -12.54 -11.89 14.85
CA ARG A 58 -11.65 -11.53 13.75
C ARG A 58 -10.75 -10.36 14.15
N GLY A 59 -9.46 -10.46 13.82
CA GLY A 59 -8.57 -9.32 13.90
C GLY A 59 -8.97 -8.31 12.82
N VAL A 60 -9.17 -7.06 13.21
CA VAL A 60 -9.56 -5.98 12.29
C VAL A 60 -8.65 -4.77 12.47
N VAL A 61 -8.46 -4.03 11.39
CA VAL A 61 -7.87 -2.70 11.42
C VAL A 61 -8.99 -1.69 11.33
N VAL A 62 -8.98 -0.72 12.23
CA VAL A 62 -9.89 0.41 12.27
C VAL A 62 -9.09 1.68 12.01
N ARG A 63 -9.61 2.58 11.19
CA ARG A 63 -9.03 3.91 10.97
C ARG A 63 -10.10 4.91 10.56
N GLU A 64 -9.86 6.18 10.89
CA GLU A 64 -10.56 7.28 10.23
C GLU A 64 -10.11 7.37 8.77
N LEU A 65 -11.07 7.48 7.85
CA LEU A 65 -10.84 7.66 6.43
C LEU A 65 -10.82 9.16 6.12
N LEU A 66 -9.64 9.65 5.74
CA LEU A 66 -9.47 11.03 5.30
C LEU A 66 -9.57 11.11 3.76
N PRO A 67 -9.86 12.28 3.16
CA PRO A 67 -9.96 12.42 1.71
C PRO A 67 -8.74 11.89 0.94
N GLN A 68 -7.53 12.07 1.48
CA GLN A 68 -6.28 11.57 0.90
C GLN A 68 -6.11 10.04 0.96
N ASP A 69 -6.94 9.33 1.73
CA ASP A 69 -6.94 7.86 1.82
C ASP A 69 -7.84 7.21 0.76
N MET A 70 -8.47 8.01 -0.11
CA MET A 70 -9.28 7.53 -1.22
C MET A 70 -8.45 6.73 -2.23
N LYS A 71 -9.09 5.76 -2.88
CA LYS A 71 -8.48 4.97 -3.94
C LYS A 71 -8.18 5.87 -5.15
N LEU A 72 -7.05 5.60 -5.79
CA LEU A 72 -6.70 6.21 -7.06
C LEU A 72 -7.44 5.48 -8.17
N GLU A 73 -8.15 6.24 -9.01
CA GLU A 73 -8.80 5.71 -10.21
C GLU A 73 -7.89 6.01 -11.40
N ILE A 74 -7.18 4.99 -11.90
CA ILE A 74 -6.16 5.15 -12.96
C ILE A 74 -6.75 5.79 -14.21
N GLU A 75 -8.00 5.45 -14.56
CA GLU A 75 -8.70 5.97 -15.73
C GLU A 75 -9.09 7.45 -15.61
N ALA A 76 -9.15 7.98 -14.38
CA ALA A 76 -9.50 9.37 -14.11
C ALA A 76 -8.27 10.29 -13.99
N LEU A 77 -7.05 9.74 -14.01
CA LEU A 77 -5.81 10.50 -13.94
C LEU A 77 -5.36 10.88 -15.34
N ASP A 78 -5.17 12.18 -15.58
CA ASP A 78 -4.43 12.59 -16.75
C ASP A 78 -2.93 12.25 -16.61
N LYS A 79 -2.18 12.46 -17.69
CA LYS A 79 -0.75 12.13 -17.72
C LYS A 79 0.04 12.90 -16.66
N ASP A 80 -0.24 14.17 -16.44
CA ASP A 80 0.55 15.01 -15.55
C ASP A 80 0.24 14.68 -14.09
N ASP A 81 -1.03 14.45 -13.76
CA ASP A 81 -1.46 13.95 -12.46
C ASP A 81 -0.89 12.56 -12.16
N ALA A 82 -0.90 11.66 -13.15
CA ALA A 82 -0.30 10.34 -13.00
C ALA A 82 1.21 10.43 -12.68
N MET A 83 1.92 11.37 -13.31
CA MET A 83 3.35 11.59 -13.03
C MET A 83 3.57 12.16 -11.61
N HIS A 84 2.73 13.08 -11.16
CA HIS A 84 2.80 13.61 -9.78
C HIS A 84 2.51 12.54 -8.73
N VAL A 85 1.46 11.74 -8.95
CA VAL A 85 1.09 10.63 -8.07
C VAL A 85 2.21 9.58 -8.03
N ALA A 86 2.77 9.20 -9.18
CA ALA A 86 3.89 8.27 -9.26
C ALA A 86 5.11 8.79 -8.49
N HIS A 87 5.44 10.08 -8.63
CA HIS A 87 6.54 10.69 -7.88
C HIS A 87 6.29 10.65 -6.36
N TYR A 88 5.09 11.02 -5.93
CA TYR A 88 4.70 10.98 -4.52
C TYR A 88 4.78 9.57 -3.94
N LEU A 89 4.17 8.58 -4.60
CA LEU A 89 4.18 7.19 -4.15
C LEU A 89 5.59 6.59 -4.14
N ALA A 90 6.41 6.88 -5.16
CA ALA A 90 7.80 6.47 -5.20
C ALA A 90 8.60 7.08 -4.03
N ALA A 91 8.33 8.33 -3.66
CA ALA A 91 8.96 8.97 -2.51
C ALA A 91 8.53 8.31 -1.19
N VAL A 92 7.25 7.94 -1.03
CA VAL A 92 6.77 7.21 0.16
C VAL A 92 7.50 5.87 0.29
N VAL A 93 7.47 5.05 -0.76
CA VAL A 93 8.11 3.73 -0.78
C VAL A 93 9.62 3.84 -0.58
N GLY A 94 10.29 4.76 -1.29
CA GLY A 94 11.73 4.95 -1.19
C GLY A 94 12.17 5.41 0.20
N LYS A 95 11.44 6.35 0.83
CA LYS A 95 11.72 6.78 2.20
C LYS A 95 11.49 5.64 3.20
N ALA A 96 10.43 4.86 3.03
CA ALA A 96 10.15 3.71 3.88
C ALA A 96 11.23 2.63 3.78
N HIS A 97 11.69 2.35 2.57
CA HIS A 97 12.72 1.36 2.34
C HIS A 97 14.05 1.78 2.96
N ALA A 98 14.45 3.05 2.77
CA ALA A 98 15.66 3.62 3.37
C ALA A 98 15.67 3.50 4.90
N ARG A 99 14.55 3.81 5.57
CA ARG A 99 14.44 3.73 7.05
C ARG A 99 14.60 2.32 7.62
N GLN A 100 14.46 1.29 6.79
CA GLN A 100 14.56 -0.12 7.19
C GLN A 100 15.94 -0.71 6.87
N MET A 101 16.87 0.10 6.36
CA MET A 101 18.25 -0.30 6.09
C MET A 101 19.17 0.17 7.22
N ASP A 102 20.28 -0.53 7.42
CA ASP A 102 21.41 0.05 8.13
C ASP A 102 22.07 1.17 7.31
N ASP A 103 22.83 2.02 7.99
CA ASP A 103 23.50 3.19 7.42
C ASP A 103 24.38 2.86 6.20
N ALA A 104 25.05 1.71 6.20
CA ALA A 104 25.97 1.33 5.13
C ALA A 104 25.20 0.92 3.88
N THR A 105 24.16 0.11 4.07
CA THR A 105 23.25 -0.37 3.03
C THR A 105 22.45 0.79 2.44
N GLU A 106 21.95 1.70 3.27
CA GLU A 106 21.22 2.89 2.80
C GLU A 106 22.09 3.76 1.89
N ARG A 107 23.34 4.04 2.30
CA ARG A 107 24.29 4.83 1.49
C ARG A 107 24.59 4.17 0.15
N ALA A 108 24.85 2.87 0.16
CA ALA A 108 25.12 2.11 -1.06
C ALA A 108 23.91 2.11 -2.00
N TRP A 109 22.71 1.90 -1.46
CA TRP A 109 21.45 1.91 -2.21
C TRP A 109 21.16 3.29 -2.82
N ARG A 110 21.32 4.37 -2.06
CA ARG A 110 21.14 5.74 -2.58
C ARG A 110 22.15 6.09 -3.68
N ALA A 111 23.40 5.66 -3.52
CA ALA A 111 24.42 5.84 -4.54
C ALA A 111 24.01 5.11 -5.83
N GLU A 112 23.52 3.88 -5.73
CA GLU A 112 23.04 3.11 -6.87
C GLU A 112 21.84 3.77 -7.56
N LEU A 113 20.84 4.22 -6.80
CA LEU A 113 19.70 4.95 -7.36
C LEU A 113 20.11 6.25 -8.07
N GLY A 114 21.17 6.91 -7.61
CA GLY A 114 21.73 8.10 -8.24
C GLY A 114 22.41 7.79 -9.57
N ARG A 115 23.03 6.62 -9.72
CA ARG A 115 23.75 6.20 -10.93
C ARG A 115 22.82 5.97 -12.13
N ASN A 116 21.63 5.43 -11.92
CA ASN A 116 20.72 4.98 -12.99
C ASN A 116 19.53 5.92 -13.26
N ARG A 117 19.70 7.23 -13.12
CA ARG A 117 18.69 8.23 -13.52
C ARG A 117 18.76 8.54 -15.01
N SER A 118 18.44 7.57 -15.86
CA SER A 118 18.27 7.82 -17.29
C SER A 118 17.04 8.71 -17.53
N LYS A 119 17.16 9.66 -18.47
CA LYS A 119 16.01 10.46 -18.97
C LYS A 119 15.10 9.66 -19.89
N THR A 120 15.58 8.52 -20.38
CA THR A 120 14.81 7.54 -21.14
C THR A 120 14.57 6.34 -20.24
N ILE A 121 13.30 6.02 -19.98
CA ILE A 121 12.92 4.72 -19.44
C ILE A 121 13.16 3.72 -20.57
N ASP A 122 14.32 3.07 -20.56
CA ASP A 122 14.48 1.79 -21.25
C ASP A 122 13.95 0.73 -20.27
N ALA A 123 12.62 0.76 -20.04
CA ALA A 123 11.99 -0.14 -19.09
C ALA A 123 12.26 -1.56 -19.58
N PRO A 124 12.92 -2.39 -18.76
CA PRO A 124 13.14 -3.76 -19.17
C PRO A 124 11.78 -4.43 -19.37
N LEU A 125 11.67 -5.30 -20.38
CA LEU A 125 10.42 -5.92 -20.79
C LEU A 125 9.68 -6.59 -19.63
N TRP A 126 10.41 -7.16 -18.66
CA TRP A 126 9.83 -7.76 -17.47
C TRP A 126 9.03 -6.74 -16.63
N LEU A 127 9.51 -5.50 -16.49
CA LEU A 127 8.84 -4.46 -15.70
C LEU A 127 7.53 -4.05 -16.37
N TRP A 128 7.57 -3.85 -17.70
CA TRP A 128 6.37 -3.57 -18.47
C TRP A 128 5.34 -4.70 -18.35
N ASN A 129 5.77 -5.94 -18.53
CA ASN A 129 4.90 -7.11 -18.40
C ASN A 129 4.29 -7.22 -17.00
N SER A 130 5.07 -6.96 -15.95
CA SER A 130 4.57 -6.96 -14.57
C SER A 130 3.54 -5.86 -14.33
N ILE A 131 3.76 -4.65 -14.85
CA ILE A 131 2.80 -3.55 -14.72
C ILE A 131 1.48 -3.92 -15.40
N VAL A 132 1.53 -4.38 -16.66
CA VAL A 132 0.32 -4.77 -17.40
C VAL A 132 -0.42 -5.90 -16.69
N GLN A 133 0.29 -6.93 -16.22
CA GLN A 133 -0.31 -8.03 -15.48
C GLN A 133 -0.98 -7.57 -14.18
N LEU A 134 -0.34 -6.67 -13.41
CA LEU A 134 -0.92 -6.15 -12.17
C LEU A 134 -2.20 -5.36 -12.43
N VAL A 135 -2.22 -4.50 -13.44
CA VAL A 135 -3.41 -3.73 -13.84
C VAL A 135 -4.53 -4.67 -14.33
N SER A 136 -4.20 -5.65 -15.18
CA SER A 136 -5.19 -6.63 -15.65
C SER A 136 -5.77 -7.48 -14.52
N ASN A 137 -4.94 -7.91 -13.55
CA ASN A 137 -5.39 -8.69 -12.41
C ASN A 137 -6.31 -7.88 -11.49
N HIS A 138 -6.06 -6.57 -11.34
CA HIS A 138 -6.94 -5.66 -10.59
C HIS A 138 -8.33 -5.62 -11.23
N GLU A 139 -8.41 -5.34 -12.53
CA GLU A 139 -9.69 -5.23 -13.24
C GLU A 139 -10.44 -6.56 -13.31
N ALA A 140 -9.74 -7.65 -13.62
CA ALA A 140 -10.34 -8.98 -13.64
C ALA A 140 -10.92 -9.36 -12.27
N GLY A 141 -10.22 -9.05 -11.19
CA GLY A 141 -10.69 -9.28 -9.82
C GLY A 141 -11.92 -8.45 -9.47
N HIS A 142 -11.96 -7.18 -9.89
CA HIS A 142 -13.12 -6.31 -9.69
C HIS A 142 -14.35 -6.83 -10.44
N LEU A 143 -14.20 -7.16 -11.73
CA LEU A 143 -15.29 -7.68 -12.56
C LEU A 143 -15.80 -9.03 -12.06
N GLU A 144 -14.91 -9.92 -11.61
CA GLU A 144 -15.30 -11.21 -11.02
C GLU A 144 -16.08 -11.01 -9.71
N HIS A 145 -15.67 -10.07 -8.85
CA HIS A 145 -16.43 -9.72 -7.65
C HIS A 145 -17.84 -9.22 -8.02
N CYS A 146 -17.94 -8.30 -8.98
CA CYS A 146 -19.22 -7.78 -9.48
C CYS A 146 -20.10 -8.89 -10.05
N ARG A 147 -19.53 -9.83 -10.83
CA ARG A 147 -20.23 -10.99 -11.36
C ARG A 147 -20.79 -11.86 -10.23
N ARG A 148 -19.97 -12.22 -9.23
CA ARG A 148 -20.41 -13.04 -8.09
C ARG A 148 -21.49 -12.37 -7.29
N TYR A 149 -21.35 -11.07 -7.05
CA TYR A 149 -22.34 -10.29 -6.32
C TYR A 149 -23.68 -10.24 -7.07
N ALA A 150 -23.66 -9.99 -8.38
CA ALA A 150 -24.86 -9.93 -9.19
C ALA A 150 -25.56 -11.29 -9.39
N THR A 151 -24.79 -12.39 -9.41
CA THR A 151 -25.30 -13.74 -9.69
C THR A 151 -25.50 -14.62 -8.45
N GLY A 152 -25.00 -14.21 -7.29
CA GLY A 152 -25.05 -15.01 -6.06
C GLY A 152 -24.15 -16.26 -6.06
N THR A 153 -23.26 -16.39 -7.05
CA THR A 153 -22.30 -17.50 -7.23
C THR A 153 -20.90 -16.98 -7.46
#